data_AF-A0A533W9F7-F1
#
_entry.id   AF-A0A533W9F7-F1
#
_cell.length_a   1.000
_cell.length_b   1.000
_cell.length_c   1.000
_cell.angle_alpha   90.00
_cell.angle_beta   90.00
_cell.angle_gamma   90.00
#
_symmetry.space_group_name_H-M   'P 1'
#
loop_
_entity.id
_entity.type
_entity.pdbx_description
1 polymer ?
#
loop_
_entity_poly.entity_id
_entity_poly.type
_entity_poly.pdbx_seq_one_letter_code
_entity_poly.pdbx_strand_id
1 'polypeptide(L)'
;MVFESHLPAVIGARVRLIFPKVQNHAGLEFFFRDLSLSLFETSSLHGKLIGHIKLYGKGDSKSMIRANATGSRESVQVEIRNPHPETGVELWLNIIAYKMSEDELRRNFLRTLIQTAKRHGVKVRGLEIEDEHGQH
;
A
#
# COMPACT_ATOMS: atom_id res chain seq x y z
N MET A 1 -1.04 -28.62 -20.78
CA MET A 1 -0.94 -28.16 -19.38
C MET A 1 0.00 -26.99 -19.37
N VAL A 2 -0.50 -25.78 -19.12
CA VAL A 2 0.33 -24.58 -19.06
C VAL A 2 1.00 -24.58 -17.68
N PHE A 3 2.33 -24.50 -17.66
CA PHE A 3 3.07 -24.29 -16.41
C PHE A 3 2.68 -22.91 -15.86
N GLU A 4 1.73 -22.87 -14.92
CA GLU A 4 1.50 -21.67 -14.13
C GLU A 4 2.76 -21.43 -13.29
N SER A 5 3.43 -20.31 -13.54
CA SER A 5 4.56 -19.86 -12.74
C SER A 5 4.24 -19.97 -11.24
N HIS A 6 5.03 -20.74 -10.50
CA HIS A 6 4.93 -20.89 -9.05
C HIS A 6 5.60 -19.73 -8.29
N LEU A 7 6.16 -18.75 -9.01
CA LEU A 7 6.78 -17.59 -8.40
C LEU A 7 5.68 -16.63 -7.91
N PRO A 8 5.84 -16.05 -6.71
CA PRO A 8 4.90 -15.05 -6.24
C PRO A 8 4.90 -13.83 -7.15
N ALA A 9 3.73 -13.21 -7.33
CA ALA A 9 3.67 -11.89 -7.92
C ALA A 9 4.18 -10.85 -6.91
N VAL A 10 5.03 -9.94 -7.38
CA VAL A 10 5.63 -8.90 -6.55
C VAL A 10 5.48 -7.55 -7.22
N ILE A 11 5.10 -6.55 -6.44
CA ILE A 11 5.00 -5.16 -6.90
C ILE A 11 5.68 -4.25 -5.90
N GLY A 12 6.69 -3.54 -6.39
CA GLY A 12 7.23 -2.34 -5.75
C GLY A 12 6.49 -1.11 -6.26
N ALA A 13 6.17 -0.17 -5.37
CA ALA A 13 5.62 1.12 -5.80
C ALA A 13 6.14 2.27 -4.93
N ARG A 14 6.42 3.40 -5.57
CA ARG A 14 6.72 4.67 -4.93
C ARG A 14 5.68 5.70 -5.35
N VAL A 15 5.17 6.46 -4.40
CA VAL A 15 4.13 7.45 -4.69
C VAL A 15 4.09 8.57 -3.66
N ARG A 16 3.77 9.79 -4.10
CA ARG A 16 3.52 10.92 -3.20
C ARG A 16 2.02 11.13 -3.01
N LEU A 17 1.60 11.10 -1.76
CA LEU A 17 0.24 11.41 -1.32
C LEU A 17 0.17 12.85 -0.85
N ILE A 18 -0.81 13.61 -1.34
CA ILE A 18 -1.02 15.01 -0.98
C ILE A 18 -2.41 15.15 -0.37
N PHE A 19 -2.44 15.55 0.90
CA PHE A 19 -3.67 15.75 1.66
C PHE A 19 -4.19 17.18 1.43
N PRO A 20 -5.51 17.36 1.22
CA PRO A 20 -6.09 18.68 0.97
C PRO A 20 -6.12 19.56 2.22
N LYS A 21 -6.04 18.95 3.39
CA LYS A 21 -5.94 19.59 4.71
C LYS A 21 -4.80 18.93 5.47
N VAL A 22 -4.19 19.70 6.38
CA VAL A 22 -3.18 19.18 7.30
C VAL A 22 -3.78 18.00 8.09
N GLN A 23 -3.11 16.85 8.06
CA GLN A 23 -3.49 15.65 8.78
C GLN A 23 -2.72 15.55 10.08
N ASN A 24 -3.41 15.37 11.20
CA ASN A 24 -2.79 14.98 12.45
C ASN A 24 -2.58 13.46 12.52
N HIS A 25 -2.03 12.97 13.64
CA HIS A 25 -1.77 11.54 13.85
C HIS A 25 -2.98 10.65 13.55
N ALA A 26 -4.16 10.98 14.09
CA ALA A 26 -5.38 10.19 13.90
C ALA A 26 -5.85 10.17 12.44
N GLY A 27 -5.75 11.30 11.72
CA GLY A 27 -6.07 11.37 10.30
C GLY A 27 -5.15 10.51 9.44
N LEU A 28 -3.84 10.54 9.72
CA LEU A 28 -2.86 9.67 9.06
C LEU A 28 -3.13 8.20 9.37
N GLU A 29 -3.33 7.84 10.64
CA GLU A 29 -3.60 6.46 11.06
C GLU A 29 -4.85 5.92 10.38
N PHE A 30 -5.93 6.70 10.36
CA PHE A 30 -7.18 6.32 9.70
C PHE A 30 -6.97 6.04 8.20
N PHE A 31 -6.27 6.93 7.50
CA PHE A 31 -5.97 6.75 6.08
C PHE A 31 -5.11 5.51 5.82
N PHE A 32 -3.98 5.35 6.53
CA PHE A 32 -3.05 4.26 6.28
C PHE A 32 -3.61 2.90 6.70
N ARG A 33 -4.50 2.87 7.71
CA ARG A 33 -5.22 1.66 8.08
C ARG A 33 -6.25 1.26 7.02
N ASP A 34 -7.03 2.19 6.49
CA ASP A 34 -7.99 1.90 5.41
C ASP A 34 -7.27 1.45 4.12
N LEU A 35 -6.15 2.10 3.78
CA LEU A 35 -5.32 1.67 2.65
C LEU A 35 -4.78 0.26 2.85
N SER A 36 -4.18 -0.03 4.01
CA SER A 36 -3.60 -1.35 4.28
C SER A 36 -4.65 -2.46 4.30
N LEU A 37 -5.83 -2.19 4.86
CA LEU A 37 -6.96 -3.13 4.84
C LEU A 37 -7.50 -3.33 3.42
N SER A 38 -7.61 -2.27 2.62
CA SER A 38 -8.08 -2.41 1.25
C SER A 38 -7.09 -3.19 0.38
N LEU A 39 -5.78 -2.96 0.58
CA LEU A 39 -4.73 -3.75 -0.07
C LEU A 39 -4.72 -5.21 0.39
N PHE A 40 -5.01 -5.46 1.67
CA PHE A 40 -5.20 -6.82 2.18
C PHE A 40 -6.26 -7.57 1.36
N GLU A 41 -7.43 -6.95 1.16
CA GLU A 41 -8.52 -7.57 0.41
C GLU A 41 -8.09 -7.91 -1.02
N THR A 42 -7.29 -7.05 -1.67
CA THR A 42 -6.79 -7.32 -3.03
C THR A 42 -5.80 -8.47 -3.14
N SER A 43 -5.15 -8.84 -2.04
CA SER A 43 -4.16 -9.92 -2.00
C SER A 43 -4.64 -11.06 -1.10
N SER A 44 -5.96 -11.17 -0.87
CA SER A 44 -6.56 -12.20 -0.03
C SER A 44 -7.36 -13.21 -0.86
N LEU A 45 -7.38 -14.45 -0.38
CA LEU A 45 -8.21 -15.53 -0.90
C LEU A 45 -8.95 -16.19 0.26
N HIS A 46 -10.28 -16.24 0.19
CA HIS A 46 -11.14 -16.76 1.26
C HIS A 46 -10.88 -16.09 2.62
N GLY A 47 -10.64 -14.77 2.62
CA GLY A 47 -10.38 -13.98 3.84
C GLY A 47 -8.99 -14.18 4.45
N LYS A 48 -8.08 -14.91 3.77
CA LYS A 48 -6.69 -15.08 4.19
C LYS A 48 -5.77 -14.39 3.20
N LEU A 49 -4.84 -13.59 3.69
CA LEU A 49 -3.76 -13.03 2.89
C LEU A 49 -2.93 -14.18 2.34
N ILE A 50 -2.88 -14.28 1.03
CA ILE A 50 -2.04 -15.25 0.34
C ILE A 50 -0.70 -14.60 0.02
N GLY A 51 -0.13 -13.82 0.95
CA GLY A 51 0.91 -12.85 0.61
C GLY A 51 1.46 -12.08 1.80
N HIS A 52 2.16 -10.98 1.53
CA HIS A 52 2.52 -9.99 2.53
C HIS A 52 2.46 -8.57 1.98
N ILE A 53 2.13 -7.61 2.85
CA ILE A 53 2.09 -6.19 2.52
C ILE A 53 3.06 -5.47 3.44
N LYS A 54 3.95 -4.65 2.87
CA LYS A 54 4.84 -3.74 3.59
C LYS A 54 4.69 -2.34 3.01
N LEU A 55 4.42 -1.39 3.88
CA LEU A 55 4.25 0.02 3.57
C LEU A 55 5.20 0.82 4.46
N TYR A 56 5.91 1.75 3.84
CA TYR A 56 6.76 2.73 4.52
C TYR A 56 6.42 4.12 4.00
N GLY A 57 6.14 5.05 4.89
CA GLY A 57 5.84 6.43 4.55
C GLY A 57 6.78 7.39 5.26
N LYS A 58 7.15 8.48 4.59
CA LYS A 58 7.87 9.61 5.16
C LYS A 58 7.10 10.91 4.87
N GLY A 59 6.63 11.54 5.93
CA GLY A 59 6.00 12.85 5.88
C GLY A 59 7.01 13.96 5.62
N ASP A 60 6.51 15.08 5.10
CA ASP A 60 7.31 16.30 4.88
C ASP A 60 7.91 16.83 6.20
N SER A 61 7.18 16.66 7.31
CA SER A 61 7.60 17.05 8.66
C SER A 61 8.41 15.94 9.37
N LYS A 62 8.92 14.96 8.63
CA LYS A 62 9.70 13.80 9.11
C LYS A 62 8.90 12.76 9.91
N SER A 63 7.56 12.81 9.91
CA SER A 63 6.76 11.69 10.42
C SER A 63 7.13 10.41 9.67
N MET A 64 7.30 9.30 10.37
CA MET A 64 7.56 8.00 9.73
C MET A 64 6.35 7.11 9.92
N ILE A 65 5.84 6.56 8.82
CA ILE A 65 4.71 5.64 8.80
C ILE A 65 5.23 4.26 8.43
N ARG A 66 4.77 3.23 9.11
CA ARG A 66 4.96 1.85 8.72
C ARG A 66 3.62 1.13 8.79
N ALA A 67 3.28 0.36 7.78
CA ALA A 67 2.19 -0.59 7.91
C ALA A 67 2.61 -1.96 7.37
N ASN A 68 2.16 -3.01 8.04
CA ASN A 68 2.45 -4.38 7.67
C ASN A 68 1.25 -5.28 7.87
N ALA A 69 1.11 -6.28 7.01
CA ALA A 69 0.09 -7.31 7.13
C ALA A 69 0.64 -8.67 6.68
N THR A 70 0.37 -9.70 7.48
CA THR A 70 0.71 -11.10 7.20
C THR A 70 -0.41 -12.02 7.71
N GLY A 71 -0.88 -12.96 6.88
CA GLY A 71 -1.86 -13.97 7.32
C GLY A 71 -3.32 -13.52 7.26
N SER A 72 -3.85 -12.82 8.28
CA SER A 72 -5.27 -12.44 8.37
C SER A 72 -5.48 -10.93 8.50
N ARG A 73 -6.73 -10.48 8.38
CA ARG A 73 -7.09 -9.06 8.37
C ARG A 73 -6.72 -8.38 9.68
N GLU A 74 -6.79 -9.10 10.78
CA GLU A 74 -6.42 -8.66 12.13
C GLU A 74 -4.92 -8.42 12.27
N SER A 75 -4.09 -8.99 11.39
CA SER A 75 -2.64 -8.78 11.38
C SER A 75 -2.22 -7.44 10.78
N VAL A 76 -3.15 -6.63 10.26
CA VAL A 76 -2.82 -5.29 9.75
C VAL A 76 -2.44 -4.40 10.93
N GLN A 77 -1.16 -4.02 10.98
CA GLN A 77 -0.62 -3.09 11.95
C GLN A 77 -0.15 -1.83 11.24
N VAL A 78 -0.47 -0.67 11.80
CA VAL A 78 0.00 0.65 11.36
C VAL A 78 0.71 1.29 12.54
N GLU A 79 1.93 1.74 12.32
CA GLU A 79 2.77 2.44 13.29
C GLU A 79 3.14 3.81 12.72
N ILE A 80 2.97 4.87 13.52
CA ILE A 80 3.39 6.23 13.15
C ILE A 80 4.35 6.73 14.23
N ARG A 81 5.60 7.00 13.83
CA ARG A 81 6.66 7.52 14.70
C ARG A 81 6.88 9.00 14.43
N ASN A 82 7.24 9.73 15.50
CA ASN A 82 7.45 11.18 15.49
C ASN A 82 6.27 11.92 14.84
N PRO A 83 5.04 11.72 15.33
CA PRO A 83 3.87 12.23 14.64
C PRO A 83 3.84 13.75 14.66
N HIS A 84 3.90 14.33 13.46
CA HIS A 84 3.68 15.74 13.22
C HIS A 84 2.55 15.93 12.22
N PRO A 85 1.91 17.11 12.20
CA PRO A 85 0.88 17.38 11.21
C PRO A 85 1.47 17.39 9.80
N GLU A 86 0.87 16.68 8.85
CA GLU A 86 1.39 16.51 7.49
C GLU A 86 0.42 17.00 6.42
N THR A 87 0.94 17.63 5.37
CA THR A 87 0.20 17.91 4.12
C THR A 87 0.58 16.95 3.00
N GLY A 88 1.71 16.25 3.14
CA GLY A 88 2.22 15.33 2.15
C GLY A 88 2.98 14.19 2.80
N VAL A 89 2.84 12.99 2.22
CA VAL A 89 3.61 11.81 2.60
C VAL A 89 4.12 11.13 1.35
N GLU A 90 5.42 10.88 1.31
CA GLU A 90 6.01 9.99 0.33
C GLU A 90 5.90 8.54 0.82
N LEU A 91 5.44 7.65 -0.05
CA LEU A 91 5.08 6.29 0.28
C LEU A 91 5.86 5.31 -0.61
N TRP A 92 6.48 4.32 0.03
CA TRP A 92 7.06 3.14 -0.60
C TRP A 92 6.26 1.92 -0.16
N LEU A 93 5.93 1.06 -1.13
CA LEU A 93 5.11 -0.11 -0.91
C LEU A 93 5.76 -1.32 -1.56
N ASN A 94 5.67 -2.46 -0.89
CA ASN A 94 5.95 -3.76 -1.46
C ASN A 94 4.79 -4.70 -1.14
N ILE A 95 4.15 -5.24 -2.18
CA ILE A 95 3.10 -6.25 -2.06
C ILE A 95 3.58 -7.53 -2.74
N ILE A 96 3.49 -8.63 -2.01
CA ILE A 96 3.75 -9.97 -2.53
C ILE A 96 2.46 -10.77 -2.42
N ALA A 97 2.04 -11.41 -3.51
CA ALA A 97 0.88 -12.29 -3.56
C ALA A 97 1.21 -13.64 -4.23
N TYR A 98 0.95 -14.72 -3.54
CA TYR A 98 0.97 -16.09 -4.03
C TYR A 98 -0.37 -16.39 -4.72
N LYS A 99 -0.38 -17.13 -5.83
CA LYS A 99 -1.62 -17.51 -6.57
C LYS A 99 -2.36 -16.33 -7.23
N MET A 100 -1.63 -15.27 -7.57
CA MET A 100 -2.12 -14.14 -8.37
C MET A 100 -1.05 -13.79 -9.39
N SER A 101 -1.45 -13.37 -10.59
CA SER A 101 -0.50 -12.88 -11.59
C SER A 101 -0.04 -11.46 -11.26
N GLU A 102 1.17 -11.06 -11.69
CA GLU A 102 1.69 -9.71 -11.45
C GLU A 102 0.79 -8.64 -12.10
N ASP A 103 0.30 -8.87 -13.32
CA ASP A 103 -0.65 -7.99 -14.00
C ASP A 103 -1.95 -7.80 -13.22
N GLU A 104 -2.48 -8.87 -12.64
CA GLU A 104 -3.67 -8.81 -11.82
C GLU A 104 -3.41 -8.04 -10.52
N LEU A 105 -2.30 -8.34 -9.84
CA LEU A 105 -1.88 -7.64 -8.63
C LEU A 105 -1.70 -6.14 -8.91
N ARG A 106 -1.12 -5.76 -10.06
CA ARG A 106 -0.86 -4.38 -10.47
C ARG A 106 -2.14 -3.61 -10.69
N ARG A 107 -3.07 -4.19 -11.45
CA ARG A 107 -4.39 -3.59 -11.69
C ARG A 107 -5.16 -3.43 -10.39
N ASN A 108 -5.15 -4.43 -9.51
CA ASN A 108 -5.85 -4.40 -8.23
C ASN A 108 -5.23 -3.37 -7.28
N PHE A 109 -3.91 -3.31 -7.21
CA PHE A 109 -3.17 -2.31 -6.44
C PHE A 109 -3.52 -0.89 -6.89
N LEU A 110 -3.38 -0.59 -8.19
CA LEU A 110 -3.67 0.73 -8.76
C LEU A 110 -5.10 1.17 -8.46
N ARG A 111 -6.05 0.27 -8.72
CA ARG A 111 -7.47 0.52 -8.44
C ARG A 111 -7.68 0.86 -6.97
N THR A 112 -7.09 0.09 -6.07
CA THR A 112 -7.25 0.25 -4.62
C THR A 112 -6.64 1.53 -4.11
N LEU A 113 -5.42 1.87 -4.56
CA LEU A 113 -4.76 3.11 -4.20
C LEU A 113 -5.60 4.33 -4.63
N ILE A 114 -6.06 4.35 -5.89
CA ILE A 114 -6.86 5.46 -6.43
C ILE A 114 -8.21 5.56 -5.71
N GLN A 115 -8.89 4.43 -5.49
CA GLN A 115 -10.19 4.41 -4.80
C GLN A 115 -10.08 4.87 -3.35
N THR A 116 -9.07 4.40 -2.63
CA THR A 116 -8.80 4.82 -1.24
C THR A 116 -8.46 6.30 -1.21
N ALA A 117 -7.52 6.75 -2.05
CA ALA A 117 -7.16 8.17 -2.13
C ALA A 117 -8.38 9.05 -2.41
N LYS A 118 -9.22 8.68 -3.39
CA LYS A 118 -10.45 9.39 -3.71
C LYS A 118 -11.44 9.45 -2.54
N ARG A 119 -11.65 8.33 -1.83
CA ARG A 119 -12.55 8.24 -0.67
C ARG A 119 -12.16 9.22 0.44
N HIS A 120 -10.85 9.42 0.63
CA HIS A 120 -10.29 10.32 1.64
C HIS A 120 -9.96 11.72 1.10
N GLY A 121 -10.28 12.01 -0.17
CA GLY A 121 -9.95 13.29 -0.81
C GLY A 121 -8.45 13.55 -1.00
N VAL A 122 -7.62 12.51 -0.94
CA VAL A 122 -6.16 12.56 -1.10
C VAL A 122 -5.81 12.54 -2.59
N LYS A 123 -4.83 13.36 -2.99
CA LYS A 123 -4.30 13.36 -4.35
C LYS A 123 -3.07 12.47 -4.43
N VAL A 124 -3.00 11.67 -5.50
CA VAL A 124 -1.87 10.79 -5.82
C VAL A 124 -1.00 11.47 -6.88
N ARG A 125 0.32 11.57 -6.66
CA ARG A 125 1.29 12.19 -7.57
C ARG A 125 2.56 11.34 -7.66
N GLY A 126 3.22 11.36 -8.83
CA GLY A 126 4.50 10.69 -9.05
C GLY A 126 4.44 9.19 -8.71
N LEU A 127 3.41 8.51 -9.20
CA LEU A 127 3.28 7.07 -9.00
C LEU A 127 4.21 6.35 -9.96
N GLU A 128 5.20 5.68 -9.38
CA GLU A 128 6.18 4.82 -10.06
C GLU A 128 5.94 3.40 -9.56
N ILE A 129 5.80 2.45 -10.48
CA ILE A 129 5.66 1.02 -10.16
C ILE A 129 6.90 0.34 -10.72
N GLU A 130 7.59 -0.38 -9.86
CA GLU A 130 8.76 -1.17 -10.20
C GLU A 130 8.35 -2.62 -10.38
N ASP A 131 8.75 -3.18 -11.52
CA ASP A 131 8.64 -4.60 -11.83
C ASP A 131 9.78 -5.35 -11.11
N GLU A 132 9.61 -6.66 -10.86
CA GLU A 132 10.57 -7.52 -10.14
C GLU A 132 11.98 -7.57 -10.78
N HIS A 133 12.16 -6.93 -11.94
CA HIS A 133 13.40 -6.83 -12.69
C HIS A 133 14.07 -5.45 -12.72
N GLY A 134 13.51 -4.42 -12.07
CA GLY A 134 14.16 -3.10 -11.94
C GLY A 134 14.51 -2.44 -13.29
N GLN A 135 13.77 -2.73 -14.36
CA GLN A 135 13.96 -2.08 -15.65
C GLN A 135 12.85 -1.05 -15.89
N HIS A 136 13.29 0.18 -16.14
CA HIS A 136 12.50 1.34 -16.55
C HIS A 136 12.05 1.25 -18.01
#